data_AF-A0A1F9QF36-F1
#
_entry.id   AF-A0A1F9QF36-F1
#
_cell.length_a   1.000
_cell.length_b   1.000
_cell.length_c   1.000
_cell.angle_alpha   90.00
_cell.angle_beta   90.00
_cell.angle_gamma   90.00
#
_symmetry.space_group_name_H-M   'P 1'
#
loop_
_entity.id
_entity.type
_entity.pdbx_description
1 polymer ?
#
loop_
_entity_poly.entity_id
_entity_poly.type
_entity_poly.pdbx_seq_one_letter_code
_entity_poly.pdbx_strand_id
1 'polypeptide(L)' 'MASVCWAFVNDEVLARLKRLGTRIRPREWNCGEHVVVMGVVAPFGGGEQGLEEVKRTLFAGKVVHMLRDVAGGGVGK' A
#
# COMPACT_ATOMS: atom_id res chain seq x y z
N MET A 1 -12.08 -12.49 -4.42
CA MET A 1 -11.58 -12.16 -3.07
C MET A 1 -10.24 -11.47 -3.24
N ALA A 2 -10.09 -10.26 -2.75
CA ALA A 2 -8.84 -9.51 -2.75
C ALA A 2 -8.54 -9.06 -1.32
N SER A 3 -7.26 -9.02 -0.96
CA SER A 3 -6.77 -8.52 0.33
C SER A 3 -5.76 -7.42 0.08
N VAL A 4 -5.95 -6.27 0.72
CA VAL A 4 -5.05 -5.12 0.64
C VAL A 4 -4.34 -5.00 1.98
N CYS A 5 -3.02 -4.90 1.97
CA CYS A 5 -2.20 -4.65 3.15
C CYS A 5 -1.66 -3.22 3.10
N TRP A 6 -1.87 -2.44 4.15
CA TRP A 6 -1.42 -1.05 4.24
C TRP A 6 -0.80 -0.74 5.60
N ALA A 7 -0.07 0.37 5.65
CA ALA A 7 0.52 0.94 6.86
C ALA A 7 0.20 2.44 6.94
N PHE A 8 0.14 2.95 8.16
CA PHE A 8 0.10 4.39 8.43
C PHE A 8 1.48 4.85 8.91
N VAL A 9 2.08 5.77 8.19
CA VAL A 9 3.48 6.17 8.42
C VAL A 9 3.62 7.69 8.55
N ASN A 10 4.67 8.12 9.24
CA ASN A 10 5.05 9.53 9.27
C ASN A 10 5.91 9.91 8.05
N ASP A 11 6.26 11.18 7.92
CA ASP A 11 7.05 11.71 6.80
C ASP A 11 8.45 11.08 6.70
N GLU A 12 9.09 10.81 7.83
CA GLU A 12 10.43 10.20 7.86
C GLU A 12 10.41 8.80 7.24
N VAL A 13 9.48 7.96 7.68
CA VAL A 13 9.31 6.60 7.18
C VAL A 13 8.85 6.62 5.73
N LEU A 14 7.93 7.51 5.35
CA LEU A 14 7.49 7.66 3.97
C LEU A 14 8.65 8.04 3.03
N ALA A 15 9.47 9.02 3.42
CA ALA A 15 10.65 9.42 2.64
C ALA A 15 11.65 8.27 2.51
N ARG A 16 11.84 7.49 3.59
CA ARG A 16 12.71 6.31 3.58
C ARG A 16 12.19 5.23 2.64
N LEU A 17 10.88 4.93 2.68
CA LEU A 17 10.25 3.93 1.82
C LEU A 17 10.34 4.31 0.33
N LYS A 18 10.16 5.60 0.00
CA LYS A 18 10.32 6.12 -1.36
C LYS A 18 11.75 5.95 -1.90
N ARG A 19 12.77 5.98 -1.04
CA ARG A 19 14.19 5.94 -1.41
C ARG A 19 14.80 4.53 -1.39
N LEU A 20 14.46 3.74 -0.38
CA LEU A 20 15.18 2.50 -0.03
C LEU A 20 14.33 1.23 -0.18
N GLY A 21 13.07 1.34 -0.61
CA GLY A 21 12.18 0.20 -0.82
C GLY A 21 11.33 -0.18 0.39
N THR A 22 10.78 -1.40 0.37
CA THR A 22 9.57 -1.83 1.10
C THR A 22 9.76 -2.20 2.58
N ARG A 23 10.93 -1.95 3.18
CA ARG A 23 11.22 -2.42 4.55
C ARG A 23 10.71 -1.44 5.61
N ILE A 24 9.59 -1.81 6.22
CA ILE A 24 8.99 -1.17 7.38
C ILE A 24 9.19 -2.05 8.63
N ARG A 25 9.46 -1.45 9.79
CA ARG A 25 9.53 -2.16 11.07
C ARG A 25 8.13 -2.30 11.66
N PRO A 26 7.85 -3.32 12.51
CA PRO A 26 6.53 -3.48 13.12
C PRO A 26 6.01 -2.24 13.84
N ARG A 27 6.88 -1.54 14.59
CA ARG A 27 6.53 -0.30 15.31
C ARG A 27 6.23 0.90 14.39
N GLU A 28 6.68 0.85 13.14
CA GLU A 28 6.48 1.92 12.16
C GLU A 28 5.18 1.73 11.37
N TRP A 29 4.51 0.59 11.54
CA TRP A 29 3.31 0.23 10.77
C TRP A 29 2.12 1.16 11.02
N ASN A 30 2.11 1.85 12.16
CA ASN A 30 1.08 2.80 12.55
C ASN A 30 1.71 3.98 13.31
N CYS A 31 2.57 4.75 12.64
CA CYS A 31 3.35 5.83 13.25
C CYS A 31 3.07 7.24 12.72
N GLY A 32 2.07 7.41 11.85
CA GLY A 32 1.71 8.72 11.30
C GLY A 32 0.42 8.70 10.50
N GLU A 33 0.24 9.66 9.58
CA GLU A 33 -1.03 9.86 8.88
C GLU A 33 -1.02 9.42 7.41
N HIS A 34 0.17 9.25 6.82
CA HIS A 34 0.32 8.87 5.43
C HIS A 34 -0.02 7.40 5.24
N VAL A 35 -0.91 7.10 4.30
CA VAL A 35 -1.29 5.73 3.98
C VAL A 35 -0.35 5.18 2.94
N VAL A 36 0.26 4.04 3.21
CA VAL A 36 1.10 3.32 2.25
C VAL A 36 0.53 1.93 2.02
N VAL A 37 0.13 1.65 0.78
CA VAL A 37 -0.27 0.31 0.35
C VAL A 37 1.01 -0.51 0.14
N MET A 38 1.17 -1.54 0.98
CA MET A 38 2.33 -2.42 1.02
C MET A 38 2.17 -3.59 0.05
N GLY A 39 0.93 -4.00 -0.25
CA GLY A 39 0.66 -5.08 -1.20
C GLY A 39 -0.83 -5.32 -1.41
N VAL A 40 -1.16 -5.90 -2.57
CA VAL A 40 -2.51 -6.35 -2.92
C VAL A 40 -2.40 -7.81 -3.35
N VAL A 41 -3.16 -8.69 -2.70
CA VAL A 41 -3.25 -10.11 -3.02
C VAL A 41 -4.63 -10.38 -3.57
N ALA A 42 -4.71 -10.73 -4.86
CA ALA A 42 -5.97 -10.92 -5.57
C ALA A 42 -5.88 -12.16 -6.49
N PRO A 43 -5.93 -13.38 -5.92
CA PRO A 43 -5.66 -14.62 -6.66
C PRO A 43 -6.67 -14.93 -7.77
N PHE A 44 -7.86 -14.33 -7.71
CA PHE A 44 -8.93 -14.49 -8.69
C PHE A 44 -9.17 -13.22 -9.51
N GLY A 45 -8.17 -12.32 -9.55
CA GLY A 45 -8.33 -10.98 -10.12
C GLY A 45 -9.11 -10.03 -9.20
N GLY A 46 -9.45 -8.85 -9.75
CA GLY A 46 -10.18 -7.80 -9.01
C GLY A 46 -9.34 -7.00 -8.02
N GLY A 47 -8.00 -7.09 -8.09
CA GLY A 47 -7.10 -6.35 -7.20
C GLY A 47 -7.25 -4.83 -7.33
N GLU A 48 -7.42 -4.32 -8.55
CA GLU A 48 -7.68 -2.89 -8.78
C GLU A 48 -9.00 -2.44 -8.17
N GLN A 49 -10.08 -3.21 -8.38
CA GLN A 49 -11.40 -2.89 -7.83
C GLN A 49 -11.39 -2.89 -6.30
N GLY A 50 -10.76 -3.90 -5.70
CA GLY A 50 -10.61 -3.97 -4.23
C GLY A 50 -9.75 -2.83 -3.68
N LEU A 51 -8.70 -2.42 -4.40
CA LEU A 51 -7.87 -1.28 -4.03
C LEU A 51 -8.65 0.04 -4.11
N GLU A 52 -9.41 0.26 -5.17
CA GLU A 52 -10.25 1.45 -5.34
C GLU A 52 -11.36 1.52 -4.30
N GLU A 53 -11.99 0.40 -3.96
CA GLU A 53 -12.97 0.31 -2.88
C GLU A 53 -12.34 0.69 -1.53
N VAL A 54 -11.16 0.16 -1.21
CA VAL A 54 -10.41 0.49 0.01
C VAL A 54 -10.04 1.98 0.06
N LYS A 55 -9.55 2.55 -1.05
CA LYS A 55 -9.27 4.00 -1.13
C LYS A 55 -10.51 4.83 -0.85
N ARG A 56 -11.65 4.47 -1.44
CA ARG A 56 -12.91 5.22 -1.31
C ARG A 56 -13.52 5.10 0.08
N THR A 57 -13.42 3.94 0.71
CA THR A 57 -14.11 3.64 1.98
C THR A 57 -13.26 3.96 3.21
N LEU A 58 -11.98 3.61 3.20
CA LEU A 58 -11.11 3.73 4.37
C LEU A 58 -10.22 4.97 4.34
N PHE A 59 -9.89 5.49 3.15
CA PHE A 59 -8.91 6.55 2.97
C PHE A 59 -9.46 7.80 2.29
N ALA A 60 -10.78 8.03 2.37
CA ALA A 60 -11.41 9.23 1.86
C ALA A 60 -10.73 10.49 2.43
N GLY A 61 -10.22 11.35 1.53
CA GLY A 61 -9.52 12.58 1.91
C GLY A 61 -8.06 12.41 2.37
N LYS A 62 -7.51 11.19 2.37
CA LYS A 62 -6.08 10.93 2.67
C LYS A 62 -5.27 10.76 1.39
N VAL A 63 -4.01 11.18 1.42
CA VAL A 63 -3.05 10.87 0.37
C VAL A 63 -2.62 9.42 0.54
N VAL A 64 -2.91 8.59 -0.48
CA VAL A 64 -2.55 7.18 -0.51
C VAL A 64 -1.33 7.00 -1.40
N HIS A 65 -0.26 6.46 -0.83
CA HIS A 65 0.95 6.06 -1.55
C HIS A 65 0.89 4.56 -1.85
N MET A 66 1.37 4.18 -3.02
CA MET A 66 1.55 2.78 -3.37
C MET A 66 3.02 2.55 -3.64
N LEU A 67 3.62 1.59 -2.92
CA LEU A 67 4.97 1.14 -3.25
C LEU A 67 4.84 0.30 -4.52
N ARG A 68 5.46 0.74 -5.62
CA ARG A 68 5.62 -0.13 -6.78
C ARG A 68 6.59 -1.23 -6.39
N ASP A 69 6.15 -2.46 -6.59
CA ASP A 69 7.04 -3.60 -6.56
C ASP A 69 8.02 -3.49 -7.75
N VAL A 70 9.32 -3.65 -7.49
CA VAL A 70 10.38 -3.68 -8.52
C VAL A 70 10.52 -5.07 -9.15
N ALA A 71 9.90 -6.10 -8.58
CA ALA A 71 9.84 -7.44 -9.13
C ALA A 71 8.48 -7.68 -9.82
N GLY A 72 8.52 -7.65 -11.15
CA GLY A 72 7.41 -8.06 -12.01
C GLY A 72 6.83 -9.41 -11.58
N GLY A 73 5.62 -9.37 -11.05
CA GLY A 73 4.78 -10.53 -10.75
C GLY A 73 3.40 -10.33 -11.37
N GLY A 74 3.35 -10.27 -12.70
CA GLY A 74 2.19 -10.50 -13.56
C GLY A 74 0.84 -9.92 -13.13
N VAL A 75 0.58 -8.66 -13.47
CA VAL A 75 -0.76 -8.33 -14.00
C VAL A 75 -0.76 -8.84 -15.45
N GLY A 76 -1.04 -10.14 -15.58
CA GLY A 76 -1.29 -10.78 -16.86
C GLY A 76 -2.65 -10.36 -17.40
N LYS A 77 -2.67 -10.05 -18.69
CA LYS A 77 -3.84 -9.81 -19.55
C LYS A 77 -4.99 -10.78 -19.32
#